data_AF-A0A0S8H7C2-F1
#
_entry.id   AF-A0A0S8H7C2-F1
#
_cell.length_a   1.000
_cell.length_b   1.000
_cell.length_c   1.000
_cell.angle_alpha   90.00
_cell.angle_beta   90.00
_cell.angle_gamma   90.00
#
_symmetry.space_group_name_H-M   'P 1'
#
loop_
_entity.id
_entity.type
_entity.pdbx_description
1 polymer ?
#
loop_
_entity_poly.entity_id
_entity_poly.type
_entity_poly.pdbx_seq_one_letter_code
_entity_poly.pdbx_strand_id
1 'polypeptide(L)'
;RESARGAQGGPEPTAGLTGPYATPAQLAQALVRASAEAGLSAAADQPPAAQGPGGSWASQAQLPPAVARLMKHLTVYSRQRNLDADRRRRANLNTASRPDLAAATAGHFSDEQVEAILLARAAQPFQSIGELLTRAMEITGSDGEPKTVRIGREQLKPVADRLTTTDAEVLPGLVNVNTAPLEVLRCLPGLTEAAASAIISHRSGAAGSGGAGPLASIGWLLDVLSEEVFARVCSFVTTRSQQFRMCAEARPEAFSSAAGMYGGSARSVPAVSAYALAVLERDADRCSVLFWVMWTEAARADT
;
A
#
# COMPACT_ATOMS: atom_id res chain seq x y z
N ARG A 1 15.63 -38.93 -29.29
CA ARG A 1 14.39 -39.74 -29.37
C ARG A 1 14.11 -40.24 -27.97
N GLU A 2 12.84 -40.19 -27.55
CA GLU A 2 12.28 -40.39 -26.19
C GLU A 2 12.32 -39.12 -25.32
N SER A 3 11.36 -38.19 -25.50
CA SER A 3 9.93 -38.21 -25.08
C SER A 3 9.74 -37.65 -23.68
N ALA A 4 9.63 -36.33 -23.63
CA ALA A 4 8.94 -35.60 -22.59
C ALA A 4 7.44 -35.98 -22.62
N ARG A 5 6.95 -36.62 -21.57
CA ARG A 5 5.52 -36.71 -21.25
C ARG A 5 5.32 -36.48 -19.76
N GLY A 6 4.41 -35.55 -19.46
CA GLY A 6 3.62 -35.60 -18.23
C GLY A 6 3.99 -34.60 -17.14
N ALA A 7 3.66 -33.32 -17.35
CA ALA A 7 3.17 -32.41 -16.31
C ALA A 7 2.76 -31.05 -16.94
N GLN A 8 1.78 -31.09 -17.85
CA GLN A 8 1.02 -29.88 -18.24
C GLN A 8 -0.43 -30.14 -17.85
N GLY A 9 -0.95 -29.29 -16.95
CA GLY A 9 -2.30 -29.41 -16.41
C GLY A 9 -2.43 -28.78 -15.01
N GLY A 10 -1.79 -27.63 -14.79
CA GLY A 10 -2.30 -26.73 -13.75
C GLY A 10 -3.61 -26.12 -14.26
N PRO A 11 -4.58 -25.78 -13.40
CA PRO A 11 -5.79 -25.08 -13.85
C PRO A 11 -5.37 -23.82 -14.60
N GLU A 12 -5.88 -23.65 -15.82
CA GLU A 12 -5.70 -22.40 -16.55
C GLU A 12 -6.13 -21.21 -15.66
N PRO A 13 -5.45 -20.05 -15.74
CA PRO A 13 -5.85 -18.86 -15.01
C PRO A 13 -7.33 -18.58 -15.33
N THR A 14 -8.19 -18.58 -14.30
CA THR A 14 -9.61 -18.35 -14.45
C THR A 14 -9.86 -17.07 -15.22
N ALA A 15 -10.63 -17.18 -16.31
CA ALA A 15 -10.89 -16.12 -17.28
C ALA A 15 -11.55 -14.85 -16.70
N GLY A 16 -11.99 -14.87 -15.43
CA GLY A 16 -12.69 -13.75 -14.79
C GLY A 16 -11.81 -12.68 -14.12
N LEU A 17 -10.51 -12.93 -13.89
CA LEU A 17 -9.63 -11.98 -13.19
C LEU A 17 -8.70 -11.18 -14.13
N THR A 18 -9.26 -10.48 -15.12
CA THR A 18 -8.47 -9.75 -16.13
C THR A 18 -8.29 -8.27 -15.77
N GLY A 19 -7.11 -7.93 -15.25
CA GLY A 19 -6.60 -6.55 -15.17
C GLY A 19 -6.41 -5.99 -13.75
N PRO A 20 -5.66 -4.87 -13.60
CA PRO A 20 -5.55 -4.19 -12.32
C PRO A 20 -6.91 -3.60 -11.94
N TYR A 21 -7.42 -3.95 -10.76
CA TYR A 21 -8.67 -3.36 -10.26
C TYR A 21 -8.38 -2.03 -9.59
N ALA A 22 -9.07 -0.98 -10.01
CA ALA A 22 -8.90 0.37 -9.46
C ALA A 22 -9.64 0.55 -8.12
N THR A 23 -10.61 -0.32 -7.80
CA THR A 23 -11.38 -0.24 -6.54
C THR A 23 -11.65 -1.62 -5.92
N PRO A 24 -11.81 -1.69 -4.58
CA PRO A 24 -12.29 -2.89 -3.91
C PRO A 24 -13.63 -3.42 -4.47
N ALA A 25 -14.50 -2.54 -4.96
CA ALA A 25 -15.76 -2.93 -5.58
C ALA A 25 -15.55 -3.67 -6.92
N GLN A 26 -14.62 -3.20 -7.75
CA GLN A 26 -14.26 -3.87 -9.00
C GLN A 26 -13.66 -5.26 -8.74
N LEU A 27 -12.78 -5.37 -7.73
CA LEU A 27 -12.25 -6.67 -7.31
C LEU A 27 -13.36 -7.58 -6.77
N ALA A 28 -14.24 -7.07 -5.91
CA ALA A 28 -15.33 -7.86 -5.37
C ALA A 28 -16.24 -8.38 -6.49
N GLN A 29 -16.59 -7.56 -7.47
CA GLN A 29 -17.36 -7.99 -8.65
C GLN A 29 -16.62 -9.04 -9.49
N ALA A 30 -15.32 -8.89 -9.67
CA ALA A 30 -14.50 -9.87 -10.39
C ALA A 30 -14.40 -11.21 -9.64
N LEU A 31 -14.26 -11.17 -8.31
CA LEU A 31 -14.28 -12.36 -7.46
C LEU A 31 -15.65 -13.04 -7.47
N VAL A 32 -16.75 -12.28 -7.48
CA VAL A 32 -18.11 -12.83 -7.64
C VAL A 32 -18.24 -13.54 -8.98
N ARG A 33 -17.81 -12.91 -10.09
CA ARG A 33 -17.82 -13.54 -11.42
C ARG A 33 -16.96 -14.81 -11.46
N ALA A 34 -15.72 -14.73 -10.99
CA ALA A 34 -14.82 -15.89 -10.93
C ALA A 34 -15.38 -17.01 -10.03
N SER A 35 -16.03 -16.67 -8.92
CA SER A 35 -16.70 -17.65 -8.04
C SER A 35 -17.90 -18.31 -8.71
N ALA A 36 -18.66 -17.59 -9.52
CA ALA A 36 -19.77 -18.13 -10.30
C ALA A 36 -19.26 -19.07 -11.41
N GLU A 37 -18.22 -18.65 -12.13
CA GLU A 37 -17.56 -19.46 -13.17
C GLU A 37 -16.94 -20.74 -12.61
N ALA A 38 -16.39 -20.69 -11.40
CA ALA A 38 -15.82 -21.85 -10.70
C ALA A 38 -16.86 -22.77 -10.06
N GLY A 39 -18.17 -22.48 -10.19
CA GLY A 39 -19.24 -23.28 -9.58
C GLY A 39 -19.28 -23.23 -8.05
N LEU A 40 -18.61 -22.25 -7.44
CA LEU A 40 -18.50 -22.08 -5.98
C LEU A 40 -19.66 -21.27 -5.37
N SER A 41 -20.57 -20.76 -6.21
CA SER A 41 -21.74 -20.01 -5.74
C SER A 41 -22.90 -20.97 -5.49
N ALA A 42 -23.32 -21.12 -4.23
CA ALA A 42 -24.73 -21.37 -3.96
C ALA A 42 -25.51 -20.16 -4.49
N ALA A 43 -26.65 -20.39 -5.14
CA ALA A 43 -27.44 -19.40 -5.85
C ALA A 43 -27.54 -18.05 -5.10
N ALA A 44 -26.97 -17.00 -5.69
CA ALA A 44 -27.26 -15.62 -5.31
C ALA A 44 -27.38 -14.82 -6.60
N ASP A 45 -28.55 -14.19 -6.76
CA ASP A 45 -28.92 -13.32 -7.87
C ASP A 45 -27.88 -12.21 -8.14
N GLN A 46 -27.93 -11.70 -9.37
CA GLN A 46 -27.03 -10.73 -10.02
C GLN A 46 -26.31 -9.69 -9.12
N PRO A 47 -25.05 -9.31 -9.44
CA PRO A 47 -24.35 -8.24 -8.75
C PRO A 47 -24.97 -6.85 -9.07
N PRO A 48 -25.13 -5.92 -8.10
CA PRO A 48 -25.75 -4.63 -8.39
C PRO A 48 -24.74 -3.57 -8.87
N ALA A 49 -25.28 -2.59 -9.61
CA ALA A 49 -24.62 -1.38 -10.06
C ALA A 49 -24.24 -0.45 -8.89
N ALA A 50 -23.11 0.25 -9.03
CA ALA A 50 -22.67 1.27 -8.08
C ALA A 50 -23.65 2.44 -8.06
N GLN A 51 -24.27 2.74 -6.91
CA GLN A 51 -25.00 3.99 -6.70
C GLN A 51 -24.46 4.72 -5.47
N GLY A 52 -24.14 6.00 -5.69
CA GLY A 52 -23.74 6.97 -4.69
C GLY A 52 -24.91 7.43 -3.79
N PRO A 53 -24.70 8.48 -3.00
CA PRO A 53 -25.37 8.65 -1.72
C PRO A 53 -26.77 9.24 -1.87
N GLY A 54 -27.79 8.51 -1.40
CA GLY A 54 -29.16 9.03 -1.30
C GLY A 54 -30.32 8.02 -1.36
N GLY A 55 -30.08 6.71 -1.38
CA GLY A 55 -31.12 5.68 -1.55
C GLY A 55 -31.42 4.85 -0.31
N SER A 56 -32.71 4.56 -0.12
CA SER A 56 -33.36 3.65 0.87
C SER A 56 -32.53 2.44 1.33
N TRP A 57 -32.56 2.17 2.64
CA TRP A 57 -31.83 1.12 3.39
C TRP A 57 -32.19 -0.34 3.02
N ALA A 58 -33.03 -0.57 2.01
CA ALA A 58 -33.69 -1.86 1.79
C ALA A 58 -33.15 -2.71 0.62
N SER A 59 -32.06 -2.35 -0.07
CA SER A 59 -31.43 -3.27 -1.05
C SER A 59 -29.92 -3.10 -1.14
N GLN A 60 -29.18 -3.49 -0.10
CA GLN A 60 -27.74 -3.75 -0.22
C GLN A 60 -27.54 -5.24 -0.46
N ALA A 61 -27.19 -5.62 -1.68
CA ALA A 61 -26.86 -7.00 -2.02
C ALA A 61 -25.66 -7.47 -1.17
N GLN A 62 -25.81 -8.61 -0.51
CA GLN A 62 -24.75 -9.22 0.28
C GLN A 62 -23.75 -9.91 -0.65
N LEU A 63 -22.45 -9.70 -0.41
CA LEU A 63 -21.42 -10.50 -1.10
C LEU A 63 -21.58 -11.98 -0.70
N PRO A 64 -21.35 -12.92 -1.63
CA PRO A 64 -21.25 -14.34 -1.28
C PRO A 64 -20.24 -14.54 -0.13
N PRO A 65 -20.52 -15.37 0.89
CA PRO A 65 -19.66 -15.51 2.06
C PRO A 65 -18.19 -15.84 1.74
N ALA A 66 -17.93 -16.64 0.69
CA ALA A 66 -16.59 -16.95 0.23
C ALA A 66 -15.83 -15.72 -0.28
N VAL A 67 -16.50 -14.89 -1.10
CA VAL A 67 -15.93 -13.63 -1.60
C VAL A 67 -15.74 -12.63 -0.46
N ALA A 68 -16.70 -12.52 0.45
CA ALA A 68 -16.59 -11.66 1.62
C ALA A 68 -15.37 -12.03 2.50
N ARG A 69 -15.11 -13.33 2.68
CA ARG A 69 -13.91 -13.82 3.39
C ARG A 69 -12.62 -13.48 2.65
N LEU A 70 -12.57 -13.65 1.33
CA LEU A 70 -11.40 -13.26 0.53
C LEU A 70 -11.13 -11.74 0.58
N MET A 71 -12.19 -10.93 0.56
CA MET A 71 -12.08 -9.47 0.68
C MET A 71 -11.44 -9.02 2.00
N LYS A 72 -11.48 -9.84 3.07
CA LYS A 72 -10.74 -9.57 4.31
C LYS A 72 -9.23 -9.57 4.13
N HIS A 73 -8.72 -10.20 3.07
CA HIS A 73 -7.30 -10.41 2.82
C HIS A 73 -6.78 -9.57 1.64
N LEU A 74 -7.65 -9.10 0.74
CA LEU A 74 -7.24 -8.45 -0.51
C LEU A 74 -7.35 -6.92 -0.45
N THR A 75 -6.29 -6.21 -0.85
CA THR A 75 -6.35 -4.77 -1.17
C THR A 75 -6.00 -4.60 -2.64
N VAL A 76 -6.69 -3.70 -3.32
CA VAL A 76 -6.51 -3.47 -4.76
C VAL A 76 -5.95 -2.11 -5.10
N TYR A 77 -5.80 -1.26 -4.09
CA TYR A 77 -5.22 0.05 -4.28
C TYR A 77 -4.58 0.53 -2.98
N SER A 78 -3.25 0.59 -2.94
CA SER A 78 -2.49 1.34 -1.95
C SER A 78 -2.05 2.63 -2.62
N ARG A 79 -2.45 3.79 -2.09
CA ARG A 79 -2.00 5.09 -2.57
C ARG A 79 -1.54 5.99 -1.44
N GLN A 80 -0.58 6.85 -1.77
CA GLN A 80 -0.04 7.86 -0.87
C GLN A 80 0.08 9.20 -1.58
N ARG A 81 -0.38 10.28 -0.97
CA ARG A 81 -0.12 11.64 -1.47
C ARG A 81 1.39 11.91 -1.53
N ASN A 82 1.84 12.54 -2.62
CA ASN A 82 3.25 12.88 -2.84
C ASN A 82 3.66 14.12 -2.02
N LEU A 83 3.62 13.97 -0.69
CA LEU A 83 3.91 15.00 0.29
C LEU A 83 4.94 14.49 1.31
N ASP A 84 5.75 15.40 1.84
CA ASP A 84 6.68 15.14 2.93
C ASP A 84 5.96 15.04 4.30
N ALA A 85 6.73 14.84 5.38
CA ALA A 85 6.20 14.67 6.75
C ALA A 85 5.39 15.87 7.22
N ASP A 86 5.77 17.06 6.76
CA ASP A 86 5.17 18.34 7.12
C ASP A 86 4.04 18.72 6.15
N ARG A 87 3.62 17.77 5.29
CA ARG A 87 2.59 17.94 4.26
C ARG A 87 2.92 18.95 3.16
N ARG A 88 4.20 19.26 2.95
CA ARG A 88 4.65 20.06 1.82
C ARG A 88 4.83 19.19 0.58
N ARG A 89 4.68 19.79 -0.61
CA ARG A 89 5.00 19.09 -1.87
C ARG A 89 6.48 18.73 -1.86
N ARG A 90 6.79 17.48 -2.23
CA ARG A 90 8.17 17.04 -2.40
C ARG A 90 8.79 17.73 -3.61
N ALA A 91 10.06 18.12 -3.51
CA ALA A 91 10.80 18.64 -4.64
C ALA A 91 11.10 17.50 -5.62
N ASN A 92 10.60 17.64 -6.85
CA ASN A 92 10.91 16.70 -7.91
C ASN A 92 12.31 16.97 -8.46
N LEU A 93 13.21 15.99 -8.36
CA LEU A 93 14.58 16.08 -8.86
C LEU A 93 14.62 16.47 -10.34
N ASN A 94 13.64 16.04 -11.13
CA ASN A 94 13.62 16.23 -12.59
C ASN A 94 13.01 17.57 -13.03
N THR A 95 12.15 18.19 -12.23
CA THR A 95 11.37 19.37 -12.67
C THR A 95 11.38 20.55 -11.70
N ALA A 96 11.76 20.36 -10.43
CA ALA A 96 11.78 21.45 -9.45
C ALA A 96 12.69 22.60 -9.88
N SER A 97 12.30 23.84 -9.54
CA SER A 97 13.15 25.01 -9.74
C SER A 97 14.38 24.93 -8.81
N ARG A 98 15.44 25.68 -9.15
CA ARG A 98 16.64 25.76 -8.30
C ARG A 98 16.32 26.21 -6.87
N PRO A 99 15.53 27.27 -6.64
CA PRO A 99 15.12 27.67 -5.29
C PRO A 99 14.35 26.59 -4.53
N ASP A 100 13.41 25.90 -5.19
CA ASP A 100 12.60 24.87 -4.54
C ASP A 100 13.43 23.66 -4.12
N LEU A 101 14.35 23.23 -5.00
CA LEU A 101 15.25 22.13 -4.70
C LEU A 101 16.22 22.50 -3.57
N ALA A 102 16.81 23.70 -3.62
CA ALA A 102 17.69 24.20 -2.57
C ALA A 102 16.96 24.30 -1.21
N ALA A 103 15.70 24.74 -1.20
CA ALA A 103 14.89 24.79 0.01
C ALA A 103 14.60 23.39 0.57
N ALA A 104 14.28 22.42 -0.28
CA ALA A 104 14.03 21.04 0.14
C ALA A 104 15.27 20.37 0.74
N THR A 105 16.47 20.71 0.22
CA THR A 105 17.75 20.14 0.63
C THR A 105 18.56 21.04 1.57
N ALA A 106 17.94 22.11 2.09
CA ALA A 106 18.60 23.12 2.91
C ALA A 106 19.29 22.50 4.13
N GLY A 107 20.54 22.92 4.37
CA GLY A 107 21.37 22.44 5.47
C GLY A 107 22.03 21.07 5.24
N HIS A 108 21.73 20.39 4.14
CA HIS A 108 22.30 19.08 3.83
C HIS A 108 23.07 19.05 2.51
N PHE A 109 22.59 19.76 1.48
CA PHE A 109 23.28 19.85 0.19
C PHE A 109 23.88 21.24 0.00
N SER A 110 25.08 21.31 -0.58
CA SER A 110 25.70 22.56 -0.99
C SER A 110 25.08 23.12 -2.28
N ASP A 111 25.30 24.41 -2.55
CA ASP A 111 24.87 25.02 -3.81
C ASP A 111 25.48 24.34 -5.04
N GLU A 112 26.73 23.87 -4.94
CA GLU A 112 27.39 23.07 -5.98
C GLU A 112 26.68 21.73 -6.20
N GLN A 113 26.22 21.07 -5.14
CA GLN A 113 25.46 19.82 -5.25
C GLN A 113 24.08 20.04 -5.87
N VAL A 114 23.39 21.14 -5.52
CA VAL A 114 22.13 21.51 -6.16
C VAL A 114 22.34 21.78 -7.65
N GLU A 115 23.38 22.53 -8.02
CA GLU A 115 23.72 22.79 -9.42
C GLU A 115 24.06 21.51 -10.19
N ALA A 116 24.83 20.61 -9.57
CA ALA A 116 25.17 19.31 -10.14
C ALA A 116 23.93 18.48 -10.46
N ILE A 117 22.90 18.50 -9.60
CA ILE A 117 21.62 17.82 -9.86
C ILE A 117 20.90 18.43 -11.06
N LEU A 118 20.87 19.77 -11.16
CA LEU A 118 20.20 20.48 -12.26
C LEU A 118 20.87 20.20 -13.61
N LEU A 119 22.19 20.11 -13.65
CA LEU A 119 22.93 19.72 -14.85
C LEU A 119 22.74 18.23 -15.16
N ALA A 120 22.85 17.36 -14.15
CA ALA A 120 22.72 15.92 -14.32
C ALA A 120 21.34 15.51 -14.85
N ARG A 121 20.25 16.11 -14.36
CA ARG A 121 18.89 15.81 -14.83
C ARG A 121 18.65 16.24 -16.28
N ALA A 122 19.32 17.31 -16.74
CA ALA A 122 19.19 17.79 -18.11
C ALA A 122 19.83 16.81 -19.10
N ALA A 123 20.93 16.15 -18.71
CA ALA A 123 21.55 15.08 -19.49
C ALA A 123 20.76 13.77 -19.44
N GLN A 124 20.31 13.36 -18.25
CA GLN A 124 19.51 12.15 -18.06
C GLN A 124 18.61 12.30 -16.82
N PRO A 125 17.29 12.09 -16.95
CA PRO A 125 16.38 12.19 -15.81
C PRO A 125 16.63 11.08 -14.79
N PHE A 126 16.55 11.45 -13.52
CA PHE A 126 16.66 10.53 -12.38
C PHE A 126 15.43 9.62 -12.33
N GLN A 127 15.62 8.30 -12.21
CA GLN A 127 14.54 7.33 -12.04
C GLN A 127 14.19 7.11 -10.56
N SER A 128 15.15 7.30 -9.67
CA SER A 128 14.94 7.25 -8.23
C SER A 128 15.77 8.29 -7.48
N ILE A 129 15.34 8.64 -6.27
CA ILE A 129 16.12 9.56 -5.40
C ILE A 129 17.45 8.94 -4.97
N GLY A 130 17.58 7.61 -4.96
CA GLY A 130 18.82 6.93 -4.56
C GLY A 130 19.90 6.96 -5.64
N GLU A 131 19.57 7.35 -6.88
CA GLU A 131 20.58 7.67 -7.89
C GLU A 131 21.50 8.82 -7.45
N LEU A 132 21.05 9.71 -6.54
CA LEU A 132 21.91 10.75 -5.97
C LEU A 132 23.14 10.18 -5.24
N LEU A 133 23.06 8.95 -4.72
CA LEU A 133 24.17 8.27 -4.06
C LEU A 133 25.13 7.61 -5.05
N THR A 134 24.56 6.99 -6.08
CA THR A 134 25.30 6.09 -6.98
C THR A 134 25.83 6.79 -8.24
N ARG A 135 25.20 7.90 -8.64
CA ARG A 135 25.58 8.66 -9.84
C ARG A 135 26.62 9.72 -9.50
N ALA A 136 27.79 9.61 -10.12
CA ALA A 136 28.74 10.72 -10.15
C ALA A 136 28.17 11.85 -11.03
N MET A 137 28.08 13.06 -10.49
CA MET A 137 27.65 14.24 -11.22
C MET A 137 28.85 15.14 -11.50
N GLU A 138 28.80 15.94 -12.55
CA GLU A 138 29.90 16.82 -12.95
C GLU A 138 29.42 18.25 -13.09
N ILE A 139 30.22 19.18 -12.60
CA ILE A 139 30.05 20.63 -12.78
C ILE A 139 31.34 21.23 -13.33
N THR A 140 31.26 22.41 -13.92
CA THR A 140 32.46 23.19 -14.27
C THR A 140 32.91 23.99 -13.06
N GLY A 141 34.15 23.80 -12.63
CA GLY A 141 34.77 24.57 -11.55
C GLY A 141 35.01 26.03 -11.94
N SER A 142 35.34 26.86 -10.95
CA SER A 142 35.69 28.28 -11.18
C SER A 142 36.94 28.47 -12.04
N ASP A 143 37.79 27.46 -12.10
CA ASP A 143 38.99 27.34 -12.94
C ASP A 143 38.69 26.88 -14.38
N GLY A 144 37.43 26.52 -14.68
CA GLY A 144 37.01 25.99 -15.98
C GLY A 144 37.15 24.47 -16.13
N GLU A 145 37.67 23.79 -15.10
CA GLU A 145 37.91 22.33 -15.16
C GLU A 145 36.70 21.52 -14.70
N PRO A 146 36.50 20.29 -15.21
CA PRO A 146 35.45 19.38 -14.73
C PRO A 146 35.69 18.98 -13.27
N LYS A 147 34.69 19.22 -12.42
CA LYS A 147 34.69 18.83 -11.01
C LYS A 147 33.60 17.79 -10.76
N THR A 148 33.99 16.62 -10.28
CA THR A 148 33.04 15.59 -9.85
C THR A 148 32.42 15.96 -8.50
N VAL A 149 31.10 15.97 -8.44
CA VAL A 149 30.29 16.21 -7.25
C VAL A 149 29.55 14.93 -6.88
N ARG A 150 29.57 14.57 -5.60
CA ARG A 150 28.86 13.40 -5.05
C ARG A 150 28.00 13.81 -3.87
N ILE A 151 26.93 13.07 -3.63
CA ILE A 151 26.06 13.21 -2.45
C ILE A 151 26.18 11.94 -1.63
N GLY A 152 26.55 12.07 -0.36
CA GLY A 152 26.70 10.93 0.55
C GLY A 152 25.41 10.53 1.26
N ARG A 153 25.43 9.34 1.87
CA ARG A 153 24.31 8.78 2.66
C ARG A 153 23.83 9.71 3.75
N GLU A 154 24.76 10.28 4.51
CA GLU A 154 24.46 11.20 5.63
C GLU A 154 23.80 12.50 5.16
N GLN A 155 24.04 12.90 3.91
CA GLN A 155 23.39 14.06 3.32
C GLN A 155 21.98 13.71 2.84
N LEU A 156 21.79 12.56 2.18
CA LEU A 156 20.50 12.16 1.62
C LEU A 156 19.50 11.69 2.69
N LYS A 157 19.96 10.93 3.68
CA LYS A 157 19.14 10.34 4.75
C LYS A 157 18.12 11.31 5.39
N PRO A 158 18.49 12.52 5.84
CA PRO A 158 17.55 13.46 6.45
C PRO A 158 16.58 14.12 5.46
N VAL A 159 16.93 14.20 4.17
CA VAL A 159 16.12 14.88 3.15
C VAL A 159 15.38 13.93 2.20
N ALA A 160 15.58 12.62 2.33
CA ALA A 160 15.01 11.61 1.44
C ALA A 160 13.48 11.70 1.31
N ASP A 161 12.78 12.07 2.38
CA ASP A 161 11.32 12.23 2.38
C ASP A 161 10.83 13.54 1.72
N ARG A 162 11.72 14.50 1.49
CA ARG A 162 11.42 15.79 0.85
C ARG A 162 11.61 15.75 -0.67
N LEU A 163 12.13 14.64 -1.20
CA LEU A 163 12.49 14.48 -2.60
C LEU A 163 11.60 13.46 -3.31
N THR A 164 11.40 13.64 -4.61
CA THR A 164 10.67 12.72 -5.48
C THR A 164 11.24 12.79 -6.90
N THR A 165 10.83 11.89 -7.80
CA THR A 165 11.19 11.91 -9.23
C THR A 165 9.99 12.17 -10.15
N THR A 166 8.80 12.38 -9.56
CA THR A 166 7.55 12.60 -10.28
C THR A 166 6.71 13.71 -9.66
N ASP A 167 5.99 14.44 -10.52
CA ASP A 167 5.03 15.48 -10.13
C ASP A 167 3.62 14.94 -9.86
N ALA A 168 3.44 13.61 -9.96
CA ALA A 168 2.18 12.96 -9.64
C ALA A 168 1.72 13.34 -8.23
N GLU A 169 0.47 13.74 -8.07
CA GLU A 169 -0.08 14.11 -6.76
C GLU A 169 -0.20 12.92 -5.81
N VAL A 170 -0.26 11.72 -6.38
CA VAL A 170 -0.47 10.46 -5.69
C VAL A 170 0.51 9.41 -6.22
N LEU A 171 1.16 8.71 -5.30
CA LEU A 171 2.08 7.61 -5.54
C LEU A 171 1.35 6.29 -5.25
N PRO A 172 1.14 5.42 -6.26
CA PRO A 172 0.51 4.12 -6.06
C PRO A 172 1.52 3.06 -5.61
N GLY A 173 1.04 2.00 -4.96
CA GLY A 173 1.77 0.74 -4.79
C GLY A 173 2.96 0.77 -3.83
N LEU A 174 3.08 1.79 -2.97
CA LEU A 174 4.18 1.86 -2.01
C LEU A 174 4.00 0.85 -0.87
N VAL A 175 5.09 0.15 -0.55
CA VAL A 175 5.19 -0.81 0.55
C VAL A 175 5.63 -0.11 1.81
N ASN A 176 4.84 -0.20 2.89
CA ASN A 176 5.23 0.38 4.18
C ASN A 176 6.30 -0.48 4.86
N VAL A 177 7.57 -0.07 4.82
CA VAL A 177 8.70 -0.82 5.39
C VAL A 177 8.66 -0.93 6.92
N ASN A 178 7.85 -0.12 7.60
CA ASN A 178 7.67 -0.21 9.04
C ASN A 178 6.74 -1.37 9.44
N THR A 179 5.91 -1.87 8.52
CA THR A 179 4.89 -2.90 8.81
C THR A 179 4.91 -4.10 7.87
N ALA A 180 5.54 -4.00 6.69
CA ALA A 180 5.57 -5.07 5.70
C ALA A 180 6.22 -6.36 6.26
N PRO A 181 5.63 -7.54 6.02
CA PRO A 181 6.21 -8.81 6.42
C PRO A 181 7.40 -9.20 5.51
N LEU A 182 8.16 -10.22 5.93
CA LEU A 182 9.39 -10.65 5.27
C LEU A 182 9.14 -11.02 3.79
N GLU A 183 8.07 -11.75 3.53
CA GLU A 183 7.69 -12.23 2.19
C GLU A 183 7.42 -11.07 1.24
N VAL A 184 6.81 -9.99 1.73
CA VAL A 184 6.54 -8.77 0.94
C VAL A 184 7.83 -8.00 0.67
N LEU A 185 8.70 -7.86 1.66
CA LEU A 185 9.99 -7.19 1.48
C LEU A 185 10.89 -7.91 0.47
N ARG A 186 10.84 -9.24 0.42
CA ARG A 186 11.59 -10.07 -0.55
C ARG A 186 11.12 -9.89 -1.99
N CYS A 187 9.91 -9.38 -2.21
CA CYS A 187 9.41 -9.06 -3.55
C CYS A 187 9.96 -7.72 -4.08
N LEU A 188 10.62 -6.92 -3.24
CA LEU A 188 11.17 -5.64 -3.66
C LEU A 188 12.48 -5.82 -4.46
N PRO A 189 12.69 -5.00 -5.50
CA PRO A 189 13.81 -5.18 -6.42
C PRO A 189 15.17 -5.06 -5.71
N GLY A 190 15.95 -6.13 -5.79
CA GLY A 190 17.30 -6.19 -5.23
C GLY A 190 17.38 -6.41 -3.72
N LEU A 191 16.26 -6.71 -3.04
CA LEU A 191 16.28 -7.13 -1.64
C LEU A 191 16.47 -8.64 -1.53
N THR A 192 17.55 -9.04 -0.88
CA THR A 192 17.77 -10.44 -0.49
C THR A 192 17.03 -10.76 0.81
N GLU A 193 16.88 -12.04 1.12
CA GLU A 193 16.29 -12.47 2.40
C GLU A 193 17.08 -11.93 3.60
N ALA A 194 18.40 -11.87 3.51
CA ALA A 194 19.25 -11.27 4.54
C ALA A 194 18.99 -9.77 4.72
N ALA A 195 18.90 -9.00 3.62
CA ALA A 195 18.59 -7.57 3.68
C ALA A 195 17.18 -7.30 4.23
N ALA A 196 16.20 -8.08 3.80
CA ALA A 196 14.83 -7.99 4.31
C ALA A 196 14.74 -8.33 5.81
N SER A 197 15.50 -9.33 6.25
CA SER A 197 15.62 -9.69 7.68
C SER A 197 16.28 -8.56 8.47
N ALA A 198 17.35 -7.95 7.94
CA ALA A 198 18.02 -6.80 8.57
C ALA A 198 17.08 -5.60 8.76
N ILE A 199 16.22 -5.29 7.78
CA ILE A 199 15.16 -4.27 7.90
C ILE A 199 14.23 -4.60 9.08
N ILE A 200 13.77 -5.85 9.19
CA ILE A 200 12.86 -6.29 10.26
C ILE A 200 13.54 -6.22 11.63
N SER A 201 14.78 -6.71 11.74
CA SER A 201 15.55 -6.64 12.98
C SER A 201 15.79 -5.21 13.42
N HIS A 202 16.21 -4.33 12.50
CA HIS A 202 16.46 -2.92 12.79
C HIS A 202 15.21 -2.19 13.26
N ARG A 203 14.06 -2.38 12.59
CA ARG A 203 12.81 -1.73 13.00
C ARG A 203 12.26 -2.25 14.32
N SER A 204 12.48 -3.52 14.63
CA SER A 204 12.06 -4.13 15.90
C SER A 204 12.86 -3.54 17.07
N GLY A 205 14.17 -3.29 16.87
CA GLY A 205 15.01 -2.61 17.85
C GLY A 205 14.63 -1.14 18.08
N ALA A 206 14.18 -0.43 17.03
CA ALA A 206 13.74 0.95 17.13
C ALA A 206 12.35 1.13 17.80
N ALA A 207 11.48 0.11 17.72
CA ALA A 207 10.11 0.15 18.23
C ALA A 207 10.00 0.22 19.77
N GLY A 208 11.09 -0.02 20.50
CA GLY A 208 11.14 0.11 21.98
C GLY A 208 11.09 1.56 22.50
N SER A 209 11.10 2.57 21.63
CA SER A 209 11.02 3.99 21.99
C SER A 209 9.64 4.56 21.60
N GLY A 210 8.74 4.70 22.59
CA GLY A 210 7.32 5.03 22.43
C GLY A 210 6.98 6.42 21.86
N GLY A 211 7.19 6.60 20.57
CA GLY A 211 6.78 7.77 19.78
C GLY A 211 6.96 7.47 18.29
N ALA A 212 6.71 8.43 17.41
CA ALA A 212 7.17 8.33 16.01
C ALA A 212 8.71 8.26 16.02
N GLY A 213 9.25 7.05 16.20
CA GLY A 213 10.67 6.78 16.41
C GLY A 213 11.52 7.07 15.17
N PRO A 214 12.82 6.69 15.19
CA PRO A 214 13.84 7.02 14.16
C PRO A 214 13.54 6.55 12.72
N LEU A 215 12.35 6.00 12.44
CA LEU A 215 11.91 5.42 11.18
C LEU A 215 10.81 6.24 10.49
N ALA A 216 10.81 7.56 10.66
CA ALA A 216 9.78 8.46 10.11
C ALA A 216 9.93 8.72 8.59
N SER A 217 11.12 8.48 8.04
CA SER A 217 11.52 8.75 6.65
C SER A 217 12.18 7.51 6.06
N ILE A 218 12.01 7.22 4.76
CA ILE A 218 12.69 6.09 4.11
C ILE A 218 14.23 6.17 4.18
N GLY A 219 14.79 7.34 4.54
CA GLY A 219 16.23 7.53 4.71
C GLY A 219 16.86 6.59 5.74
N TRP A 220 16.13 6.11 6.76
CA TRP A 220 16.68 5.14 7.71
C TRP A 220 17.10 3.82 7.05
N LEU A 221 16.57 3.48 5.88
CA LEU A 221 16.99 2.29 5.14
C LEU A 221 18.48 2.35 4.76
N LEU A 222 19.06 3.54 4.70
CA LEU A 222 20.51 3.75 4.55
C LEU A 222 21.31 3.38 5.82
N ASP A 223 20.70 2.87 6.88
CA ASP A 223 21.43 2.26 8.00
C ASP A 223 21.61 0.75 7.81
N VAL A 224 20.81 0.13 6.94
CA VAL A 224 20.75 -1.33 6.78
C VAL A 224 20.99 -1.82 5.36
N LEU A 225 20.81 -0.96 4.34
CA LEU A 225 20.96 -1.31 2.93
C LEU A 225 22.20 -0.65 2.32
N SER A 226 22.84 -1.27 1.33
CA SER A 226 23.84 -0.57 0.51
C SER A 226 23.18 0.54 -0.34
N GLU A 227 23.99 1.45 -0.87
CA GLU A 227 23.49 2.57 -1.70
C GLU A 227 22.83 2.05 -2.98
N GLU A 228 23.39 0.98 -3.57
CA GLU A 228 22.89 0.36 -4.78
C GLU A 228 21.54 -0.33 -4.54
N VAL A 229 21.39 -1.00 -3.40
CA VAL A 229 20.12 -1.62 -3.01
C VAL A 229 19.09 -0.53 -2.72
N PHE A 230 19.46 0.51 -1.97
CA PHE A 230 18.59 1.65 -1.69
C PHE A 230 18.09 2.32 -2.97
N ALA A 231 18.97 2.57 -3.94
CA ALA A 231 18.63 3.18 -5.23
C ALA A 231 17.58 2.37 -6.01
N ARG A 232 17.61 1.05 -5.92
CA ARG A 232 16.62 0.18 -6.57
C ARG A 232 15.28 0.13 -5.84
N VAL A 233 15.28 0.21 -4.51
CA VAL A 233 14.06 0.01 -3.71
C VAL A 233 13.32 1.28 -3.34
N CYS A 234 14.01 2.43 -3.22
CA CYS A 234 13.46 3.64 -2.60
C CYS A 234 12.16 4.16 -3.27
N SER A 235 11.96 3.92 -4.56
CA SER A 235 10.74 4.30 -5.29
C SER A 235 9.52 3.41 -5.00
N PHE A 236 9.71 2.27 -4.34
CA PHE A 236 8.66 1.28 -4.06
C PHE A 236 8.24 1.24 -2.59
N VAL A 237 8.86 2.07 -1.75
CA VAL A 237 8.71 2.00 -0.29
C VAL A 237 8.24 3.30 0.32
N THR A 238 7.64 3.19 1.50
CA THR A 238 7.23 4.29 2.35
C THR A 238 7.36 3.90 3.82
N THR A 239 7.37 4.88 4.71
CA THR A 239 7.29 4.69 6.17
C THR A 239 5.88 4.96 6.70
N ARG A 240 4.94 5.31 5.81
CA ARG A 240 3.61 5.81 6.16
C ARG A 240 2.50 4.92 5.64
N SER A 241 1.36 5.02 6.32
CA SER A 241 0.09 4.49 5.85
C SER A 241 -0.94 5.62 5.84
N GLN A 242 -1.53 5.87 4.67
CA GLN A 242 -2.68 6.78 4.51
C GLN A 242 -3.99 6.01 4.38
N GLN A 243 -3.93 4.73 3.98
CA GLN A 243 -5.11 3.88 3.86
C GLN A 243 -5.10 2.79 4.93
N PHE A 244 -6.26 2.59 5.54
CA PHE A 244 -6.47 1.63 6.62
C PHE A 244 -7.66 0.74 6.30
N ARG A 245 -7.64 -0.47 6.85
CA ARG A 245 -8.76 -1.41 6.78
C ARG A 245 -9.37 -1.52 8.17
N MET A 246 -10.69 -1.37 8.26
CA MET A 246 -11.46 -1.62 9.47
C MET A 246 -12.38 -2.82 9.23
N CYS A 247 -12.32 -3.80 10.13
CA CYS A 247 -13.27 -4.91 10.16
C CYS A 247 -14.09 -4.76 11.44
N ALA A 248 -15.41 -4.73 11.32
CA ALA A 248 -16.33 -4.74 12.45
C ALA A 248 -17.17 -6.02 12.41
N GLU A 249 -17.44 -6.57 13.59
CA GLU A 249 -18.31 -7.73 13.80
C GLU A 249 -19.34 -7.35 14.85
N ALA A 250 -20.61 -7.57 14.52
CA ALA A 250 -21.73 -7.43 15.44
C ALA A 250 -22.34 -8.81 15.68
N ARG A 251 -22.30 -9.25 16.93
CA ARG A 251 -22.94 -10.49 17.39
C ARG A 251 -24.22 -10.10 18.11
N PRO A 252 -25.41 -10.42 17.58
CA PRO A 252 -26.62 -10.20 18.33
C PRO A 252 -26.65 -11.13 19.54
N GLU A 253 -27.02 -10.62 20.71
CA GLU A 253 -27.38 -11.47 21.83
C GLU A 253 -28.62 -12.29 21.45
N ALA A 254 -28.64 -13.57 21.83
CA ALA A 254 -29.76 -14.44 21.54
C ALA A 254 -31.02 -13.90 22.25
N PHE A 255 -31.96 -13.36 21.47
CA PHE A 255 -33.25 -12.95 22.02
C PHE A 255 -34.20 -14.15 22.07
N SER A 256 -34.45 -14.64 23.28
CA SER A 256 -35.57 -15.57 23.52
C SER A 256 -36.85 -14.74 23.59
N SER A 257 -37.70 -14.79 22.56
CA SER A 257 -39.07 -14.30 22.70
C SER A 257 -39.75 -15.15 23.77
N ALA A 258 -40.12 -14.55 24.91
CA ALA A 258 -40.89 -15.24 25.93
C ALA A 258 -42.11 -15.88 25.26
N ALA A 259 -42.30 -17.19 25.48
CA ALA A 259 -43.46 -17.91 25.01
C ALA A 259 -44.71 -17.17 25.52
N GLY A 260 -45.39 -16.48 24.61
CA GLY A 260 -46.64 -15.81 24.92
C GLY A 260 -47.65 -16.82 25.44
N MET A 261 -48.51 -16.36 26.34
CA MET A 261 -49.59 -17.01 27.12
C MET A 261 -50.53 -18.00 26.38
N TYR A 262 -50.27 -18.33 25.11
CA TYR A 262 -51.05 -19.19 24.22
C TYR A 262 -50.29 -20.42 23.68
N GLY A 263 -49.31 -20.95 24.43
CA GLY A 263 -48.76 -22.30 24.17
C GLY A 263 -47.92 -22.46 22.90
N GLY A 264 -47.36 -21.38 22.35
CA GLY A 264 -46.42 -21.46 21.24
C GLY A 264 -45.02 -21.92 21.69
N SER A 265 -44.44 -22.93 21.02
CA SER A 265 -43.04 -23.33 21.23
C SER A 265 -42.11 -22.14 20.99
N ALA A 266 -41.21 -21.86 21.92
CA ALA A 266 -40.16 -20.85 21.74
C ALA A 266 -39.38 -21.15 20.44
N ARG A 267 -39.48 -20.27 19.45
CA ARG A 267 -38.64 -20.35 18.25
C ARG A 267 -37.30 -19.71 18.57
N SER A 268 -36.27 -20.54 18.72
CA SER A 268 -34.88 -20.09 18.65
C SER A 268 -34.65 -19.51 17.25
N VAL A 269 -34.50 -18.19 17.15
CA VAL A 269 -33.96 -17.57 15.93
C VAL A 269 -32.45 -17.73 16.02
N PRO A 270 -31.79 -18.40 15.06
CA PRO A 270 -30.35 -18.54 15.10
C PRO A 270 -29.72 -17.14 15.12
N ALA A 271 -28.78 -16.90 16.04
CA ALA A 271 -28.02 -15.66 16.06
C ALA A 271 -27.27 -15.53 14.72
N VAL A 272 -27.55 -14.46 13.98
CA VAL A 272 -26.85 -14.16 12.73
C VAL A 272 -25.86 -13.06 13.02
N SER A 273 -24.56 -13.35 12.93
CA SER A 273 -23.53 -12.34 13.06
C SER A 273 -23.51 -11.47 11.82
N ALA A 274 -23.44 -10.15 12.02
CA ALA A 274 -23.23 -9.19 10.94
C ALA A 274 -21.77 -8.74 10.94
N TYR A 275 -21.20 -8.57 9.75
CA TYR A 275 -19.84 -8.13 9.55
C TYR A 275 -19.81 -6.91 8.64
N ALA A 276 -18.88 -6.00 8.88
CA ALA A 276 -18.57 -4.89 8.01
C ALA A 276 -17.07 -4.82 7.75
N LEU A 277 -16.70 -4.56 6.50
CA LEU A 277 -15.34 -4.26 6.07
C LEU A 277 -15.34 -2.86 5.45
N ALA A 278 -14.57 -1.94 6.00
CA ALA A 278 -14.39 -0.59 5.47
C ALA A 278 -12.92 -0.33 5.11
N VAL A 279 -12.72 0.35 3.99
CA VAL A 279 -11.43 0.94 3.60
C VAL A 279 -11.52 2.43 3.89
N LEU A 280 -10.59 2.89 4.72
CA LEU A 280 -10.51 4.25 5.22
C LEU A 280 -9.31 4.94 4.58
N GLU A 281 -9.45 6.21 4.26
CA GLU A 281 -8.35 7.11 3.93
C GLU A 281 -8.24 8.16 5.03
N ARG A 282 -7.06 8.25 5.63
CA ARG A 282 -6.72 9.24 6.64
C ARG A 282 -5.92 10.36 5.98
N ASP A 283 -6.44 11.58 6.07
CA ASP A 283 -5.74 12.81 5.74
C ASP A 283 -5.69 13.70 6.98
N ALA A 284 -4.50 13.85 7.57
CA ALA A 284 -4.19 14.61 8.80
C ALA A 284 -5.22 14.54 9.96
N ASP A 285 -6.32 15.27 9.86
CA ASP A 285 -7.39 15.46 10.84
C ASP A 285 -8.70 14.75 10.47
N ARG A 286 -8.81 14.18 9.27
CA ARG A 286 -10.01 13.52 8.77
C ARG A 286 -9.74 12.08 8.35
N CYS A 287 -10.65 11.19 8.75
CA CYS A 287 -10.77 9.85 8.18
C CYS A 287 -12.02 9.79 7.30
N SER A 288 -11.86 9.38 6.04
CA SER A 288 -12.96 9.24 5.08
C SER A 288 -13.13 7.77 4.72
N VAL A 289 -14.36 7.26 4.71
CA VAL A 289 -14.64 5.91 4.22
C VAL A 289 -14.64 5.94 2.69
N LEU A 290 -13.65 5.29 2.07
CA LEU A 290 -13.56 5.18 0.61
C LEU A 290 -14.51 4.12 0.05
N PHE A 291 -14.65 3.03 0.80
CA PHE A 291 -15.46 1.87 0.42
C PHE A 291 -15.84 1.13 1.69
N TRP A 292 -17.02 0.53 1.71
CA TRP A 292 -17.38 -0.44 2.72
C TRP A 292 -18.31 -1.50 2.16
N VAL A 293 -18.33 -2.66 2.80
CA VAL A 293 -19.23 -3.75 2.50
C VAL A 293 -19.68 -4.44 3.78
N MET A 294 -20.93 -4.89 3.81
CA MET A 294 -21.48 -5.70 4.89
C MET A 294 -21.93 -7.06 4.38
N TRP A 295 -21.87 -8.05 5.27
CA TRP A 295 -22.48 -9.36 5.05
C TRP A 295 -22.88 -9.98 6.38
N THR A 296 -23.68 -11.04 6.31
CA THR A 296 -24.09 -11.82 7.49
C THR A 296 -23.59 -13.25 7.36
N GLU A 297 -23.17 -13.83 8.48
CA GLU A 297 -22.93 -15.28 8.57
C GLU A 297 -23.81 -15.84 9.68
N ALA A 298 -24.46 -16.98 9.43
CA ALA A 298 -25.10 -17.73 10.51
C ALA A 298 -24.03 -18.06 11.56
N ALA A 299 -24.33 -17.83 12.84
CA ALA A 299 -23.42 -18.21 13.92
C ALA A 299 -23.04 -19.68 13.74
N ARG A 300 -21.74 -19.97 13.74
CA ARG A 300 -21.29 -21.36 13.86
C ARG A 300 -21.86 -21.88 15.17
N ALA A 301 -22.55 -23.01 15.12
CA ALA A 301 -22.77 -23.78 16.34
C ALA A 301 -21.38 -24.12 16.86
N ASP A 302 -21.00 -23.56 18.01
CA ASP A 302 -19.80 -23.97 18.73
C ASP A 302 -19.95 -25.48 19.00
N THR A 303 -19.17 -26.29 18.30
CA THR A 303 -18.94 -27.71 18.61
C THR A 303 -17.88 -27.84 19.68
#